data_AF-A0AB38FLZ2-F1
#
_entry.id   AF-A0AB38FLZ2-F1
#
_cell.length_a   1.000
_cell.length_b   1.000
_cell.length_c   1.000
_cell.angle_alpha   90.00
_cell.angle_beta   90.00
_cell.angle_gamma   90.00
#
_symmetry.space_group_name_H-M   'P 1'
#
loop_
_entity.id
_entity.type
_entity.pdbx_description
1 polymer ?
#
loop_
_entity_poly.entity_id
_entity_poly.type
_entity_poly.pdbx_seq_one_letter_code
_entity_poly.pdbx_strand_id
1 'polypeptide(L)'
;MIRESSHRVCNPFTSEKLAILGQAISPSPGTRVLDLACGKGELMCTWARDHGVTGTGVDISAAFIGAARARAVELGVADRA
;
A
#
# COMPACT_ATOMS: atom_id res chain seq x y z
N MET A 1 -2.65 10.70 22.28
CA MET A 1 -3.46 9.65 21.61
C MET A 1 -3.38 9.90 20.11
N ILE A 2 -2.62 9.09 19.36
CA ILE A 2 -2.55 9.21 17.89
C ILE A 2 -3.83 8.59 17.34
N ARG A 3 -4.72 9.39 16.73
CA ARG A 3 -6.08 8.96 16.33
C ARG A 3 -6.14 7.86 15.26
N GLU A 4 -5.01 7.47 14.66
CA GLU A 4 -4.95 6.59 13.50
C GLU A 4 -4.15 5.31 13.75
N SER A 5 -3.72 5.02 14.98
CA SER A 5 -2.84 3.88 15.27
C SER A 5 -3.43 2.53 14.82
N SER A 6 -4.74 2.34 14.95
CA SER A 6 -5.44 1.10 14.58
C SER A 6 -5.90 1.01 13.12
N HIS A 7 -5.96 2.12 12.38
CA HIS A 7 -6.45 2.10 11.00
C HIS A 7 -5.39 1.66 10.02
N ARG A 8 -5.73 0.78 9.09
CA ARG A 8 -4.82 0.34 8.02
C ARG A 8 -4.80 1.28 6.82
N VAL A 9 -5.95 1.89 6.53
CA VAL A 9 -6.09 2.94 5.50
C VAL A 9 -6.31 4.27 6.22
N CYS A 10 -5.40 5.22 6.03
CA CYS A 10 -5.45 6.55 6.64
C CYS A 10 -6.33 7.55 5.87
N ASN A 11 -7.20 7.05 5.01
CA ASN A 11 -8.13 7.80 4.16
C ASN A 11 -9.55 7.22 4.31
N PRO A 12 -10.62 7.91 3.87
CA PRO A 12 -11.98 7.38 3.84
C PRO A 12 -12.19 6.31 2.73
N PHE A 13 -11.21 5.42 2.59
CA PHE A 13 -11.20 4.27 1.71
C PHE A 13 -11.26 2.99 2.53
N THR A 14 -12.13 2.08 2.11
CA THR A 14 -12.09 0.68 2.59
C THR A 14 -11.08 -0.10 1.76
N SER A 15 -10.61 -1.23 2.26
CA SER A 15 -9.76 -2.14 1.47
C SER A 15 -10.45 -2.60 0.18
N GLU A 16 -11.77 -2.76 0.20
CA GLU A 16 -12.56 -3.10 -0.98
C GLU A 16 -12.52 -2.00 -2.05
N LYS A 17 -12.60 -0.72 -1.67
CA LYS A 17 -12.45 0.40 -2.62
C LYS A 17 -11.07 0.41 -3.28
N LEU A 18 -10.01 0.06 -2.55
CA LEU A 18 -8.66 -0.08 -3.13
C LEU A 18 -8.57 -1.25 -4.11
N ALA A 19 -9.25 -2.37 -3.82
CA ALA A 19 -9.31 -3.51 -4.73
C ALA A 19 -10.08 -3.18 -6.01
N ILE A 20 -11.25 -2.53 -5.90
CA ILE A 20 -12.03 -2.06 -7.04
C ILE A 20 -11.21 -1.13 -7.92
N LEU A 21 -10.46 -0.20 -7.32
CA LEU A 21 -9.57 0.70 -8.06
C LEU A 21 -8.49 -0.07 -8.82
N GLY A 22 -7.83 -1.05 -8.17
CA GLY A 22 -6.82 -1.89 -8.82
C GLY A 22 -7.37 -2.67 -10.00
N GLN A 23 -8.58 -3.23 -9.86
CA GLN A 23 -9.27 -3.92 -10.96
C GLN A 23 -9.64 -2.98 -12.11
N ALA A 24 -10.12 -1.77 -11.80
CA ALA A 24 -10.51 -0.80 -12.82
C ALA A 24 -9.31 -0.28 -13.63
N ILE A 25 -8.17 -0.08 -12.97
CA ILE A 25 -6.93 0.34 -13.65
C ILE A 25 -6.30 -0.84 -14.40
N SER A 26 -6.38 -2.05 -13.85
CA SER A 26 -5.81 -3.28 -14.41
C SER A 26 -4.34 -3.10 -14.86
N PRO A 27 -3.43 -2.70 -13.95
CA PRO A 27 -2.04 -2.49 -14.32
C PRO A 27 -1.40 -3.82 -14.75
N SER A 28 -0.59 -3.77 -15.80
CA SER A 28 0.16 -4.96 -16.21
C SER A 28 1.19 -5.34 -15.13
N PRO A 29 1.45 -6.63 -14.88
CA PRO A 29 2.51 -7.06 -13.99
C PRO A 29 3.85 -6.41 -14.35
N GLY A 30 4.61 -5.99 -13.34
CA GLY A 30 5.86 -5.24 -13.51
C GLY A 30 5.69 -3.73 -13.70
N THR A 31 4.46 -3.21 -13.78
CA THR A 31 4.22 -1.75 -13.75
C THR A 31 4.85 -1.15 -12.48
N ARG A 32 5.54 -0.01 -12.63
CA ARG A 32 6.18 0.71 -11.52
C ARG A 32 5.27 1.83 -11.02
N VAL A 33 4.98 1.83 -9.72
CA VAL A 33 4.11 2.79 -9.05
C VAL A 33 4.92 3.63 -8.06
N LEU A 34 4.67 4.94 -8.03
CA LEU A 34 5.14 5.85 -6.99
C LEU A 34 3.91 6.31 -6.19
N ASP A 35 3.89 5.99 -4.89
CA ASP A 35 2.80 6.37 -3.98
C ASP A 35 3.30 7.44 -3.01
N LEU A 36 2.86 8.68 -3.20
CA LEU A 36 3.24 9.83 -2.37
C LEU A 36 2.20 10.04 -1.27
N ALA A 37 2.67 10.17 -0.03
CA ALA A 37 1.85 10.07 1.18
C ALA A 37 1.17 8.69 1.28
N CYS A 38 1.96 7.63 1.12
CA CYS A 38 1.49 6.25 1.06
C CYS A 38 0.87 5.74 2.37
N GLY A 39 0.97 6.49 3.46
CA GLY A 39 0.54 6.07 4.79
C GLY A 39 1.18 4.74 5.16
N LYS A 40 0.35 3.80 5.62
CA LYS A 40 0.77 2.44 6.02
C LYS A 40 0.88 1.46 4.86
N GLY A 41 0.92 1.96 3.62
CA GLY A 41 1.29 1.17 2.43
C GLY A 41 0.26 0.15 1.96
N GLU A 42 -1.00 0.22 2.40
CA GLU A 42 -2.01 -0.81 2.07
C GLU A 42 -2.28 -0.89 0.55
N LEU A 43 -2.34 0.24 -0.15
CA LEU A 43 -2.50 0.25 -1.62
C LEU A 43 -1.33 -0.48 -2.28
N MET A 44 -0.10 -0.05 -1.99
CA MET A 44 1.08 -0.61 -2.64
C MET A 44 1.24 -2.11 -2.35
N CYS A 45 1.08 -2.53 -1.10
CA CYS A 45 1.23 -3.94 -0.71
C CYS A 45 0.15 -4.83 -1.34
N THR A 46 -1.11 -4.39 -1.36
CA THR A 46 -2.20 -5.19 -1.95
C THR A 46 -2.09 -5.25 -3.47
N TRP A 47 -1.69 -4.16 -4.12
CA TRP A 47 -1.52 -4.18 -5.57
C TRP A 47 -0.30 -4.97 -6.02
N ALA A 48 0.81 -4.92 -5.28
CA ALA A 48 1.97 -5.77 -5.56
C ALA A 48 1.62 -7.26 -5.48
N ARG A 49 0.75 -7.64 -4.54
CA ARG A 49 0.23 -9.00 -4.39
C ARG A 49 -0.75 -9.38 -5.51
N ASP A 50 -1.74 -8.54 -5.76
CA ASP A 50 -2.91 -8.89 -6.59
C ASP A 50 -2.68 -8.63 -8.09
N HIS A 51 -1.83 -7.66 -8.42
CA HIS A 51 -1.59 -7.21 -9.79
C HIS A 51 -0.11 -7.31 -10.22
N GLY A 52 0.78 -7.74 -9.33
CA GLY A 52 2.19 -7.92 -9.65
C GLY A 52 2.94 -6.62 -9.95
N VAL A 53 2.45 -5.49 -9.48
CA VAL A 53 3.14 -4.20 -9.61
C VAL A 53 4.36 -4.14 -8.69
N THR A 54 5.28 -3.23 -8.99
CA THR A 54 6.43 -2.88 -8.14
C THR A 54 6.41 -1.39 -7.87
N GLY A 55 7.10 -0.91 -6.84
CA GLY A 55 7.05 0.52 -6.59
C GLY A 55 7.81 1.02 -5.38
N THR A 56 7.54 2.29 -5.07
CA THR A 56 8.08 2.97 -3.89
C THR A 56 6.98 3.80 -3.25
N GLY A 57 6.74 3.55 -1.97
CA GLY A 57 5.91 4.39 -1.11
C GLY A 57 6.77 5.42 -0.37
N VAL A 58 6.32 6.68 -0.36
CA VAL A 58 6.95 7.77 0.39
C VAL A 58 5.92 8.37 1.34
N ASP A 59 6.29 8.49 2.62
CA ASP A 59 5.48 9.15 3.63
C ASP A 59 6.39 9.88 4.63
N ILE A 60 5.92 11.00 5.17
CA ILE A 60 6.67 11.79 6.16
C ILE A 60 6.71 11.11 7.53
N SER A 61 5.74 10.24 7.83
CA SER A 61 5.62 9.53 9.09
C SER A 61 6.49 8.28 9.10
N ALA A 62 7.62 8.33 9.82
CA ALA A 62 8.48 7.17 10.03
C ALA A 62 7.72 5.99 10.66
N ALA A 63 6.74 6.26 11.53
CA ALA A 63 5.88 5.23 12.12
C ALA A 63 5.01 4.53 11.06
N PHE A 64 4.50 5.27 10.07
CA PHE A 64 3.71 4.68 8.98
C PHE A 64 4.58 3.90 8.02
N ILE A 65 5.79 4.38 7.71
CA ILE A 65 6.77 3.61 6.93
C ILE A 65 7.12 2.30 7.64
N GLY A 66 7.29 2.30 8.97
CA GLY A 66 7.49 1.07 9.74
C GLY A 66 6.33 0.08 9.58
N ALA A 67 5.08 0.57 9.69
CA ALA A 67 3.89 -0.25 9.48
C ALA A 67 3.75 -0.75 8.02
N ALA A 68 4.09 0.08 7.03
CA ALA A 68 4.08 -0.29 5.61
C ALA A 68 5.07 -1.42 5.31
N ARG A 69 6.29 -1.34 5.84
CA ARG A 69 7.28 -2.41 5.71
C ARG A 69 6.81 -3.72 6.35
N ALA A 70 6.26 -3.64 7.56
CA ALA A 70 5.70 -4.81 8.24
C ALA A 70 4.56 -5.44 7.41
N ARG A 71 3.72 -4.61 6.79
CA ARG A 71 2.63 -5.05 5.92
C ARG A 71 3.13 -5.73 4.63
N ALA A 72 4.19 -5.20 4.02
CA ALA A 72 4.82 -5.80 2.84
C ALA A 72 5.40 -7.19 3.17
N VAL A 73 6.02 -7.34 4.36
CA VAL A 73 6.49 -8.64 4.86
C VAL A 73 5.31 -9.59 5.11
N GLU A 74 4.26 -9.14 5.79
CA GLU A 74 3.05 -9.93 6.08
C GLU A 74 2.41 -10.50 4.81
N LEU A 75 2.40 -9.71 3.73
CA LEU A 75 1.86 -10.11 2.43
C LEU A 75 2.87 -10.81 1.50
N GLY A 76 4.13 -10.94 1.92
CA GLY A 76 5.17 -11.60 1.11
C GLY A 76 5.57 -10.82 -0.15
N VAL A 77 5.53 -9.49 -0.11
CA VAL A 77 5.82 -8.59 -1.25
C VAL A 77 6.92 -7.56 -0.95
N ALA A 78 7.70 -7.77 0.11
CA ALA A 78 8.76 -6.84 0.54
C ALA A 78 9.89 -6.63 -0.48
N ASP A 79 10.02 -7.50 -1.48
CA ASP A 79 10.92 -7.35 -2.63
C ASP A 79 10.38 -6.41 -3.72
N ARG A 80 9.11 -6.00 -3.62
CA ARG A 80 8.36 -5.27 -4.68
C ARG A 80 7.71 -3.98 -4.19
N ALA A 81 7.39 -3.88 -2.90
CA ALA A 81 6.63 -2.81 -2.27
C ALA A 81 7.27 -2.32 -0.96
#